data_AF-A0A1G8V979-F1
#
_entry.id   AF-A0A1G8V979-F1
#
_cell.length_a   1.000
_cell.length_b   1.000
_cell.length_c   1.000
_cell.angle_alpha   90.00
_cell.angle_beta   90.00
_cell.angle_gamma   90.00
#
_symmetry.space_group_name_H-M   'P 1'
#
loop_
_entity.id
_entity.type
_entity.pdbx_description
1 polymer ?
#
loop_
_entity_poly.entity_id
_entity_poly.type
_entity_poly.pdbx_seq_one_letter_code
_entity_poly.pdbx_strand_id
1 'polypeptide(L)'
;MTHFNTQQFTQQFETLFFGPARAYAALGIDYTEKLTNAQFEAGKSYADTCLAQVRDFLDVKDAEGLRSYLEGQQKVAKELTERLKGDAEKVVALQQDFVQQSQKLTETSVKQAQETATKAAK
;
A
#
# COMPACT_ATOMS: atom_id res chain seq x y z
N MET A 1 40.15 35.67 2.84
CA MET A 1 38.69 35.53 2.65
C MET A 1 38.44 34.13 2.15
N THR A 2 37.82 33.28 2.96
CA THR A 2 37.38 31.94 2.58
C THR A 2 36.40 32.07 1.42
N HIS A 3 36.71 31.50 0.25
CA HIS A 3 35.76 31.42 -0.85
C HIS A 3 34.60 30.53 -0.42
N PHE A 4 33.44 31.12 -0.14
CA PHE A 4 32.22 30.37 0.08
C PHE A 4 31.86 29.66 -1.23
N ASN A 5 31.98 28.33 -1.25
CA ASN A 5 31.63 27.53 -2.41
C ASN A 5 30.12 27.28 -2.44
N THR A 6 29.38 28.21 -3.03
CA THR A 6 27.92 28.20 -3.12
C THR A 6 27.38 26.91 -3.77
N GLN A 7 28.12 26.29 -4.70
CA GLN A 7 27.71 25.04 -5.34
C GLN A 7 27.76 23.87 -4.36
N GLN A 8 28.86 23.71 -3.61
CA GLN A 8 28.97 22.67 -2.58
C GLN A 8 27.91 22.85 -1.48
N PHE A 9 27.68 24.08 -1.04
CA PHE A 9 26.63 24.38 -0.05
C PHE A 9 25.25 23.96 -0.56
N THR A 10 24.91 24.33 -1.80
CA THR A 10 23.63 23.95 -2.42
C THR A 10 23.49 22.43 -2.53
N GLN A 11 24.56 21.73 -2.91
CA GLN A 11 24.56 20.28 -3.06
C GLN A 11 24.40 19.55 -1.71
N GLN A 12 25.03 20.06 -0.65
CA GLN A 12 24.88 19.54 0.71
C GLN A 12 23.47 19.81 1.24
N PHE A 13 22.91 20.99 1.02
CA PHE A 13 21.56 21.32 1.43
C PHE A 13 20.52 20.44 0.72
N GLU A 14 20.67 20.28 -0.59
CA GLU A 14 19.86 19.36 -1.40
C GLU A 14 19.91 17.93 -0.86
N THR A 15 21.13 17.45 -0.57
CA THR A 15 21.38 16.09 -0.08
C THR A 15 20.81 15.85 1.32
N LEU A 16 20.98 16.81 2.24
CA LEU A 16 20.63 16.63 3.64
C LEU A 16 19.14 16.86 3.94
N PHE A 17 18.48 17.72 3.16
CA PHE A 17 17.11 18.14 3.45
C PHE A 17 16.13 17.72 2.36
N PHE A 18 16.38 18.09 1.11
CA PHE A 18 15.42 17.83 0.03
C PHE A 18 15.40 16.37 -0.43
N GLY A 19 16.55 15.70 -0.45
CA GLY A 19 16.66 14.27 -0.79
C GLY A 19 15.77 13.41 0.12
N PRO A 20 15.99 13.40 1.45
CA PRO A 20 15.14 12.68 2.39
C PRO A 20 13.67 13.09 2.31
N ALA A 21 13.37 14.39 2.22
CA ALA A 21 11.98 14.87 2.10
C ALA A 21 11.27 14.31 0.86
N ARG A 22 11.93 14.29 -0.31
CA ARG A 22 11.38 13.69 -1.54
C ARG A 22 11.21 12.19 -1.40
N ALA A 23 12.15 11.50 -0.75
CA ALA A 23 12.05 10.06 -0.54
C ALA A 23 10.86 9.69 0.36
N TYR A 24 10.62 10.44 1.44
CA TYR A 24 9.43 10.25 2.28
C TYR A 24 8.13 10.58 1.54
N ALA A 25 8.12 11.64 0.73
CA ALA A 25 6.96 11.97 -0.11
C ALA A 25 6.66 10.85 -1.12
N ALA A 26 7.68 10.31 -1.78
CA ALA A 26 7.54 9.20 -2.71
C ALA A 26 7.02 7.94 -1.99
N LEU A 27 7.54 7.61 -0.81
CA LEU A 27 7.06 6.49 -0.01
C LEU A 27 5.58 6.65 0.39
N GLY A 28 5.16 7.85 0.78
CA GLY A 28 3.77 8.14 1.11
C GLY A 28 2.83 8.00 -0.10
N ILE A 29 3.27 8.46 -1.28
CA ILE A 29 2.52 8.31 -2.54
C ILE A 29 2.40 6.82 -2.91
N ASP A 30 3.50 6.07 -2.90
CA ASP A 30 3.51 4.62 -3.19
C ASP A 30 2.57 3.83 -2.25
N TYR A 31 2.63 4.13 -0.95
CA TYR A 31 1.72 3.52 0.03
C TYR A 31 0.26 3.85 -0.25
N THR A 32 -0.03 5.11 -0.58
CA THR A 32 -1.39 5.55 -0.92
C THR A 32 -1.90 4.86 -2.19
N GLU A 33 -1.09 4.81 -3.24
CA GLU A 33 -1.41 4.13 -4.50
C GLU A 33 -1.73 2.65 -4.24
N LYS A 34 -0.88 1.94 -3.51
CA LYS A 34 -1.08 0.53 -3.17
C LYS A 34 -2.36 0.32 -2.34
N LEU A 35 -2.63 1.18 -1.36
CA LEU A 35 -3.87 1.10 -0.56
C LEU A 35 -5.12 1.38 -1.40
N THR A 36 -5.08 2.38 -2.28
CA THR A 36 -6.21 2.69 -3.16
C THR A 36 -6.49 1.54 -4.13
N ASN A 37 -5.45 0.94 -4.70
CA ASN A 37 -5.59 -0.25 -5.54
C ASN A 37 -6.19 -1.42 -4.77
N ALA A 38 -5.74 -1.68 -3.53
CA ALA A 38 -6.32 -2.71 -2.68
C ALA A 38 -7.82 -2.48 -2.42
N GLN A 39 -8.23 -1.23 -2.12
CA GLN A 39 -9.64 -0.88 -1.93
C GLN A 39 -10.46 -1.06 -3.21
N PHE A 40 -9.94 -0.68 -4.36
CA PHE A 40 -10.62 -0.83 -5.64
C PHE A 40 -10.81 -2.31 -6.01
N GLU A 41 -9.78 -3.13 -5.83
CA GLU A 41 -9.85 -4.58 -6.05
C GLU A 41 -10.88 -5.25 -5.13
N ALA A 42 -10.88 -4.91 -3.84
CA ALA A 42 -11.86 -5.40 -2.87
C ALA A 42 -13.29 -5.03 -3.30
N GLY A 43 -13.52 -3.74 -3.57
CA GLY A 43 -14.82 -3.24 -4.00
C GLY A 43 -15.33 -3.88 -5.29
N LYS A 44 -14.48 -3.99 -6.32
CA LYS A 44 -14.82 -4.64 -7.58
C LYS A 44 -15.33 -6.06 -7.35
N SER A 45 -14.59 -6.85 -6.59
CA SER A 45 -14.96 -8.25 -6.45
C SER A 45 -16.11 -8.49 -5.50
N TYR A 46 -16.32 -7.66 -4.46
CA TYR A 46 -17.57 -7.73 -3.70
C TYR A 46 -18.77 -7.43 -4.59
N ALA A 47 -18.65 -6.44 -5.48
CA ALA A 47 -19.68 -6.16 -6.49
C ALA A 47 -19.87 -7.35 -7.45
N ASP A 48 -18.78 -7.98 -7.93
CA ASP A 48 -18.85 -9.17 -8.77
C ASP A 48 -19.59 -10.33 -8.06
N THR A 49 -19.29 -10.58 -6.78
CA THR A 49 -19.98 -11.60 -5.99
C THR A 49 -21.47 -11.27 -5.83
N CYS A 50 -21.82 -10.04 -5.50
CA CYS A 50 -23.23 -9.61 -5.39
C CYS A 50 -23.98 -9.78 -6.71
N LEU A 51 -23.38 -9.36 -7.83
CA LEU A 51 -24.00 -9.50 -9.15
C LEU A 51 -24.14 -10.97 -9.57
N ALA A 52 -23.18 -11.82 -9.22
CA ALA A 52 -23.28 -13.26 -9.41
C ALA A 52 -24.47 -13.84 -8.61
N GLN A 53 -24.61 -13.48 -7.33
CA GLN A 53 -25.72 -13.93 -6.49
C GLN A 53 -27.09 -13.48 -7.00
N VAL A 54 -27.19 -12.25 -7.51
CA VAL A 54 -28.44 -11.77 -8.14
C VAL A 54 -28.77 -12.61 -9.38
N ARG A 55 -27.79 -12.95 -10.22
CA ARG A 55 -28.01 -13.80 -11.40
C ARG A 55 -28.43 -15.21 -11.00
N ASP A 56 -27.72 -15.83 -10.07
CA ASP A 56 -28.03 -17.16 -9.54
C ASP A 56 -29.46 -17.21 -8.97
N PHE A 57 -29.87 -16.15 -8.27
CA PHE A 57 -31.23 -16.04 -7.74
C PHE A 57 -32.28 -15.88 -8.84
N LEU A 58 -32.01 -15.09 -9.88
CA LEU A 58 -32.94 -14.90 -11.01
C LEU A 58 -33.17 -16.18 -11.82
N ASP A 59 -32.22 -17.12 -11.78
CA ASP A 59 -32.34 -18.43 -12.43
C ASP A 59 -33.20 -19.44 -11.65
N VAL A 60 -33.62 -19.11 -10.42
CA VAL A 60 -34.52 -19.95 -9.60
C VAL A 60 -35.93 -19.93 -10.16
N LYS A 61 -36.43 -21.10 -10.58
CA LYS A 61 -37.77 -21.25 -11.19
C LYS A 61 -38.79 -21.95 -10.32
N ASP A 62 -38.34 -22.66 -9.29
CA ASP A 62 -39.16 -23.51 -8.43
C ASP A 62 -38.50 -23.77 -7.07
N ALA A 63 -39.16 -24.59 -6.24
CA ALA A 63 -38.70 -24.93 -4.89
C ALA A 63 -37.39 -25.73 -4.87
N GLU A 64 -37.09 -26.52 -5.90
CA GLU A 64 -35.84 -27.28 -6.00
C GLU A 64 -34.68 -26.33 -6.34
N GLY A 65 -34.88 -25.43 -7.30
CA GLY A 65 -33.93 -24.35 -7.60
C GLY A 65 -33.65 -23.46 -6.39
N LEU A 66 -34.68 -23.13 -5.59
CA LEU A 66 -34.50 -22.35 -4.36
C LEU A 66 -33.65 -23.13 -3.34
N ARG A 67 -33.88 -24.43 -3.20
CA ARG A 67 -33.09 -25.28 -2.32
C ARG A 67 -31.62 -25.31 -2.75
N SER A 68 -31.36 -25.53 -4.03
CA SER A 68 -29.99 -25.53 -4.57
C SER A 68 -29.29 -24.19 -4.38
N TYR A 69 -29.99 -23.06 -4.60
CA TYR A 69 -29.47 -21.73 -4.32
C TYR A 69 -29.07 -21.56 -2.86
N LEU A 70 -29.91 -21.99 -1.91
CA LEU A 70 -29.63 -21.93 -0.47
C LEU A 70 -28.46 -22.82 -0.05
N GLU A 71 -28.36 -24.02 -0.63
CA GLU A 71 -27.20 -24.91 -0.41
C GLU A 71 -25.91 -24.25 -0.94
N GLY A 72 -25.97 -23.52 -2.05
CA GLY A 72 -24.87 -22.74 -2.61
C GLY A 72 -24.41 -21.56 -1.75
N GLN A 73 -25.28 -20.95 -0.94
CA GLN A 73 -24.93 -19.79 -0.10
C GLN A 73 -23.81 -20.08 0.90
N GLN A 74 -23.68 -21.32 1.38
CA GLN A 74 -22.58 -21.67 2.29
C GLN A 74 -21.22 -21.51 1.62
N LYS A 75 -21.11 -21.84 0.33
CA LYS A 75 -19.89 -21.65 -0.45
C LYS A 75 -19.59 -20.16 -0.64
N VAL A 76 -20.60 -19.36 -0.98
CA VAL A 76 -20.46 -17.91 -1.14
C VAL A 76 -20.00 -17.25 0.17
N ALA A 77 -20.60 -17.64 1.30
CA ALA A 77 -20.20 -17.14 2.62
C ALA A 77 -18.74 -17.49 2.96
N LYS A 78 -18.30 -18.70 2.60
CA LYS A 78 -16.91 -19.12 2.76
C LYS A 78 -15.97 -18.27 1.89
N GLU A 79 -16.29 -18.10 0.61
CA GLU A 79 -15.49 -17.30 -0.33
C GLU A 79 -15.39 -15.83 0.12
N LEU A 80 -16.49 -15.23 0.59
CA LEU A 80 -16.49 -13.88 1.15
C LEU A 80 -15.63 -13.76 2.42
N THR A 81 -15.65 -14.78 3.28
CA THR A 81 -14.84 -14.81 4.50
C THR A 81 -13.36 -14.95 4.18
N GLU A 82 -12.99 -15.86 3.29
CA GLU A 82 -11.61 -16.03 2.82
C GLU A 82 -11.09 -14.75 2.16
N ARG A 83 -11.94 -14.11 1.36
CA ARG A 83 -11.63 -12.83 0.74
C ARG A 83 -11.40 -11.73 1.76
N LEU A 84 -12.32 -11.54 2.72
CA LEU A 84 -12.19 -10.55 3.77
C LEU A 84 -10.88 -10.74 4.56
N LYS A 85 -10.53 -11.99 4.86
CA LYS A 85 -9.26 -12.32 5.51
C LYS A 85 -8.08 -11.90 4.63
N GLY A 86 -8.08 -12.24 3.34
CA GLY A 86 -7.03 -11.86 2.40
C GLY A 86 -6.87 -10.34 2.25
N ASP A 87 -7.99 -9.60 2.21
CA ASP A 87 -7.98 -8.14 2.14
C ASP A 87 -7.37 -7.53 3.42
N ALA A 88 -7.68 -8.08 4.59
CA ALA A 88 -7.07 -7.68 5.86
C ALA A 88 -5.56 -7.98 5.89
N GLU A 89 -5.15 -9.16 5.45
CA GLU A 89 -3.73 -9.54 5.33
C GLU A 89 -2.98 -8.61 4.38
N LYS A 90 -3.60 -8.22 3.25
CA LYS A 90 -3.03 -7.27 2.29
C LYS A 90 -2.79 -5.90 2.92
N VAL A 91 -3.76 -5.36 3.67
CA VAL A 91 -3.60 -4.07 4.37
C VAL A 91 -2.49 -4.14 5.42
N VAL A 92 -2.43 -5.22 6.21
CA VAL A 92 -1.36 -5.43 7.20
C VAL A 92 0.02 -5.48 6.52
N ALA A 93 0.13 -6.21 5.40
CA ALA A 93 1.38 -6.28 4.64
C ALA A 93 1.82 -4.91 4.11
N LEU A 94 0.88 -4.10 3.59
CA LEU A 94 1.17 -2.74 3.13
C LEU A 94 1.67 -1.85 4.28
N GLN A 95 1.05 -1.95 5.46
CA GLN A 95 1.48 -1.18 6.62
C GLN A 95 2.88 -1.61 7.11
N GLN A 96 3.18 -2.91 7.08
CA GLN A 96 4.50 -3.44 7.42
C GLN A 96 5.57 -2.96 6.43
N ASP A 97 5.28 -3.01 5.12
CA ASP A 97 6.17 -2.50 4.06
C ASP A 97 6.48 -1.02 4.28
N PHE A 98 5.46 -0.18 4.51
CA PHE A 98 5.64 1.24 4.78
C PHE A 98 6.53 1.51 5.99
N VAL A 99 6.35 0.78 7.09
CA VAL A 99 7.18 0.91 8.31
C VAL A 99 8.62 0.50 8.04
N GLN A 100 8.84 -0.64 7.37
CA GLN A 100 10.18 -1.13 7.04
C GLN A 100 10.93 -0.16 6.13
N GLN A 101 10.26 0.36 5.10
CA GLN A 101 10.84 1.34 4.19
C GLN A 101 11.13 2.69 4.89
N SER A 102 10.25 3.13 5.80
CA SER A 102 10.48 4.34 6.61
C SER A 102 11.69 4.20 7.52
N GLN A 103 11.88 3.03 8.15
CA GLN A 103 13.06 2.73 8.97
C GLN A 103 14.33 2.77 8.13
N LYS A 104 14.34 2.09 6.98
CA LYS A 104 15.48 2.09 6.05
C LYS A 104 15.82 3.49 5.54
N LEU A 105 14.82 4.31 5.25
CA LEU A 105 15.03 5.68 4.81
C LEU A 105 15.65 6.54 5.93
N THR A 106 15.20 6.35 7.17
CA THR A 106 15.79 6.99 8.35
C THR A 106 17.27 6.62 8.49
N GLU A 107 17.59 5.32 8.46
CA GLU A 107 18.96 4.82 8.56
C GLU A 107 19.86 5.39 7.44
N THR A 108 19.34 5.42 6.21
CA THR A 108 20.07 5.94 5.05
C THR A 108 20.33 7.45 5.19
N SER A 109 19.32 8.21 5.63
CA SER A 109 19.43 9.65 5.85
C SER A 109 20.46 9.99 6.95
N VAL A 110 20.46 9.22 8.04
CA VAL A 110 21.45 9.38 9.12
C VAL A 110 22.87 9.09 8.64
N LYS A 111 23.07 7.98 7.89
CA LYS A 111 24.39 7.65 7.31
C LYS A 111 24.87 8.76 6.37
N GLN A 112 24.00 9.25 5.50
CA GLN A 112 24.33 10.32 4.56
C GLN A 112 24.68 11.63 5.26
N ALA A 113 23.99 11.96 6.36
CA ALA A 113 24.34 13.10 7.19
C ALA A 113 25.71 12.96 7.86
N GLN A 114 26.01 11.79 8.43
CA GLN A 114 27.31 11.49 9.04
C GLN A 114 28.47 11.58 8.02
N GLU A 115 28.28 11.03 6.82
CA GLU A 115 29.26 11.12 5.74
C GLU A 115 29.51 12.57 5.31
N THR A 116 28.44 13.37 5.19
CA THR A 116 28.53 14.78 4.81
C THR A 116 29.25 15.60 5.89
N ALA A 117 28.93 15.38 7.17
CA ALA A 117 29.62 16.01 8.29
C ALA A 117 31.10 15.63 8.33
N THR A 118 31.44 14.36 8.08
CA THR A 118 32.83 13.89 8.00
C THR A 118 33.59 14.54 6.85
N LYS A 119 32.95 14.72 5.69
CA LYS A 119 33.54 15.40 4.53
C LYS A 119 33.72 16.90 4.76
N ALA A 120 32.83 17.54 5.53
CA ALA A 120 32.94 18.96 5.86
C ALA A 120 34.01 19.25 6.93
N ALA A 121 34.37 18.25 7.75
CA ALA A 121 35.40 18.36 8.77
C ALA A 121 36.83 18.04 8.27
N LYS A 122 36.98 17.55 7.04
CA LYS A 122 38.26 17.29 6.36
C LYS A 122 38.58 18.42 5.39
#